data_AF-A0A957KEJ8-F1
#
_entry.id   AF-A0A957KEJ8-F1
#
_cell.length_a   1.000
_cell.length_b   1.000
_cell.length_c   1.000
_cell.angle_alpha   90.00
_cell.angle_beta   90.00
_cell.angle_gamma   90.00
#
_symmetry.space_group_name_H-M   'P 1'
#
loop_
_entity.id
_entity.type
_entity.pdbx_description
1 polymer ?
#
loop_
_entity_poly.entity_id
_entity_poly.type
_entity_poly.pdbx_seq_one_letter_code
_entity_poly.pdbx_strand_id
1 'polypeptide(L)'
;MFKIFLIAWKDLQVAFRDRSALILMLAAPLVLTVGFGFVTGAFEDDDGTSGEPKHVLIYNEDVAGERGIGLVELMTSSELADVLLAETVTDVAAARDRVDANEVDALVIIPASFTAEIIPQQGQEAVNDPTPIEI
;
A
#
# COMPACT_ATOMS: atom_id res chain seq x y z
N MET A 1 18.05 -48.29 -14.15
CA MET A 1 17.37 -46.99 -13.96
C MET A 1 15.91 -47.15 -13.55
N PHE A 2 15.15 -48.12 -14.07
CA PHE A 2 13.76 -48.41 -13.66
C PHE A 2 13.52 -48.60 -12.15
N LYS A 3 14.52 -49.08 -11.40
CA LYS A 3 14.43 -49.27 -9.94
C LYS A 3 14.13 -47.98 -9.17
N ILE A 4 14.73 -46.85 -9.58
CA ILE A 4 14.51 -45.55 -8.94
C ILE A 4 13.09 -45.06 -9.21
N PHE A 5 12.60 -45.23 -10.44
CA PHE A 5 11.23 -44.88 -10.80
C PHE A 5 10.20 -45.71 -10.03
N LEU A 6 10.44 -47.00 -9.85
CA LEU A 6 9.57 -47.89 -9.05
C LEU A 6 9.51 -47.49 -7.58
N ILE A 7 10.62 -47.04 -7.00
CA ILE A 7 10.67 -46.56 -5.62
C ILE A 7 9.90 -45.25 -5.51
N ALA A 8 10.15 -44.29 -6.41
CA ALA A 8 9.42 -43.03 -6.45
C ALA A 8 7.91 -43.22 -6.65
N TRP A 9 7.51 -44.15 -7.51
CA TRP A 9 6.10 -44.49 -7.73
C TRP A 9 5.45 -45.08 -6.48
N LYS A 10 6.17 -45.95 -5.76
CA LYS A 10 5.70 -46.53 -4.51
C LYS A 10 5.57 -45.46 -3.42
N ASP A 11 6.56 -44.58 -3.26
CA ASP A 11 6.50 -43.49 -2.28
C ASP A 11 5.38 -42.50 -2.59
N LEU A 12 5.17 -42.16 -3.87
CA LEU A 12 4.05 -41.33 -4.30
C LEU A 12 2.71 -42.00 -3.95
N GLN A 13 2.56 -43.29 -4.24
CA GLN A 13 1.34 -44.02 -3.96
C GLN A 13 1.08 -44.17 -2.45
N VAL A 14 2.14 -44.22 -1.64
CA VAL A 14 2.04 -44.19 -0.17
C VAL A 14 1.59 -42.82 0.32
N ALA A 15 2.21 -41.74 -0.15
CA ALA A 15 1.82 -40.37 0.18
C ALA A 15 0.37 -40.07 -0.19
N PHE A 16 -0.11 -40.58 -1.35
CA PHE A 16 -1.49 -40.43 -1.78
C PHE A 16 -2.50 -41.31 -1.01
N ARG A 17 -2.05 -42.36 -0.33
CA ARG A 17 -2.93 -43.27 0.44
C ARG A 17 -3.08 -42.85 1.89
N ASP A 18 -2.12 -42.10 2.42
CA ASP A 18 -2.24 -41.45 3.72
C ASP A 18 -3.09 -40.18 3.59
N ARG A 19 -4.40 -40.32 3.81
CA ARG A 19 -5.37 -39.22 3.66
C ARG A 19 -5.03 -38.04 4.58
N SER A 20 -4.57 -38.30 5.80
CA SER A 20 -4.26 -37.25 6.76
C SER A 20 -3.02 -36.46 6.34
N ALA A 21 -1.96 -37.15 5.91
CA ALA A 21 -0.76 -36.49 5.38
C ALA A 21 -1.06 -35.72 4.10
N LEU A 22 -1.88 -36.28 3.20
CA LEU A 22 -2.27 -35.64 1.94
C LEU A 22 -3.09 -34.36 2.19
N ILE A 23 -4.07 -34.42 3.12
CA ILE A 23 -4.85 -33.24 3.51
C ILE A 23 -3.93 -32.18 4.11
N LEU A 24 -3.02 -32.52 5.03
CA LEU A 24 -2.12 -31.53 5.64
C LEU A 24 -1.11 -30.96 4.63
N MET A 25 -0.59 -31.78 3.72
CA MET A 25 0.32 -31.36 2.66
C MET A 25 -0.34 -30.37 1.69
N LEU A 26 -1.64 -30.49 1.45
CA LEU A 26 -2.40 -29.56 0.61
C LEU A 26 -2.94 -28.36 1.42
N ALA A 27 -3.42 -28.59 2.63
CA ALA A 27 -4.00 -27.57 3.48
C ALA A 27 -2.98 -26.53 3.93
N ALA A 28 -1.76 -26.94 4.30
CA ALA A 28 -0.72 -26.01 4.73
C ALA A 28 -0.42 -24.90 3.70
N PRO A 29 -0.11 -25.21 2.42
CA PRO A 29 0.10 -24.16 1.41
C PRO A 29 -1.18 -23.40 1.08
N LEU A 30 -2.36 -24.04 1.08
CA LEU A 30 -3.62 -23.36 0.79
C LEU A 30 -4.02 -22.37 1.88
N VAL A 31 -3.87 -22.73 3.15
CA VAL A 31 -4.15 -21.86 4.29
C VAL A 31 -3.24 -20.65 4.27
N LEU A 32 -1.97 -20.81 3.91
CA LEU A 32 -1.05 -19.68 3.76
C LEU A 32 -1.50 -18.75 2.64
N THR A 33 -1.78 -19.28 1.45
CA THR A 33 -2.23 -18.48 0.29
C THR A 33 -3.55 -17.76 0.57
N VAL A 34 -4.52 -18.45 1.17
CA VAL A 34 -5.81 -17.86 1.56
C VAL A 34 -5.61 -16.83 2.67
N GLY A 35 -4.80 -17.12 3.69
CA GLY A 35 -4.47 -16.13 4.72
C GLY A 35 -3.84 -14.88 4.12
N PHE A 36 -2.93 -15.05 3.15
CA PHE A 36 -2.27 -13.93 2.49
C PHE A 36 -3.24 -13.12 1.64
N GLY A 37 -4.13 -13.76 0.88
CA GLY A 37 -5.13 -13.05 0.09
C GLY A 37 -6.10 -12.22 0.94
N PHE A 38 -6.45 -12.68 2.15
CA PHE A 38 -7.20 -11.85 3.11
C PHE A 38 -6.37 -10.67 3.66
N VAL A 39 -5.08 -10.89 3.93
CA VAL A 39 -4.19 -9.84 4.43
C VAL A 39 -3.93 -8.76 3.37
N THR A 40 -3.82 -9.14 2.10
CA THR A 40 -3.53 -8.22 0.99
C THR A 40 -4.77 -7.68 0.29
N GLY A 41 -5.98 -8.10 0.69
CA GLY A 41 -7.22 -7.73 -0.01
C GLY A 41 -7.34 -8.36 -1.40
N ALA A 42 -6.58 -9.40 -1.73
CA ALA A 42 -6.61 -10.02 -3.07
C ALA A 42 -7.88 -10.82 -3.37
N PHE A 43 -8.81 -10.93 -2.40
CA PHE A 43 -10.13 -11.54 -2.56
C PHE A 43 -11.28 -10.53 -2.53
N GLU A 44 -10.99 -9.24 -2.32
CA GLU A 44 -11.95 -8.22 -2.70
C GLU A 44 -12.05 -8.27 -4.22
N ASP A 45 -13.27 -8.47 -4.75
CA ASP A 45 -13.57 -8.51 -6.18
C ASP A 45 -13.01 -7.24 -6.84
N ASP A 46 -11.85 -7.40 -7.46
CA ASP A 46 -11.30 -6.48 -8.42
C ASP A 46 -11.02 -7.31 -9.68
N ASP A 47 -11.74 -6.99 -10.76
CA ASP A 47 -11.58 -7.56 -12.09
C ASP A 47 -10.20 -7.15 -12.63
N GLY A 48 -9.13 -7.74 -12.08
CA GLY A 48 -7.76 -7.62 -12.56
C GLY A 48 -7.25 -6.19 -12.71
N THR A 49 -6.49 -5.72 -11.72
CA THR A 49 -5.56 -4.58 -11.84
C THR A 49 -6.15 -3.17 -11.88
N SER A 50 -7.45 -2.98 -11.66
CA SER A 50 -8.04 -1.63 -11.52
C SER A 50 -9.24 -1.67 -10.56
N GLY A 51 -8.97 -1.72 -9.25
CA GLY A 51 -10.01 -1.50 -8.24
C GLY A 51 -10.73 -0.19 -8.52
N GLU A 52 -11.98 -0.05 -8.07
CA GLU A 52 -12.71 1.22 -8.19
C GLU A 52 -11.77 2.38 -7.80
N PRO A 53 -11.63 3.39 -8.67
CA PRO A 53 -10.60 4.38 -8.49
C PRO A 53 -10.82 5.07 -7.14
N LYS A 54 -9.77 5.12 -6.32
CA LYS A 54 -9.86 5.66 -4.97
C LYS A 54 -10.21 7.15 -5.02
N HIS A 55 -11.30 7.52 -4.35
CA HIS A 55 -11.75 8.91 -4.27
C HIS A 55 -10.94 9.65 -3.21
N VAL A 56 -10.18 10.66 -3.62
CA VAL A 56 -9.29 11.42 -2.74
C VAL A 56 -9.58 12.91 -2.82
N LEU A 57 -9.79 13.54 -1.68
CA LEU A 57 -9.89 14.99 -1.56
C LEU A 57 -8.51 15.58 -1.33
N ILE A 58 -8.20 16.70 -1.98
CA ILE A 58 -6.91 17.39 -1.85
C ILE A 58 -7.15 18.81 -1.35
N TYR A 59 -6.56 19.14 -0.21
CA TYR A 59 -6.48 20.50 0.30
C TYR A 59 -5.04 20.99 0.21
N ASN A 60 -4.79 21.98 -0.65
CA ASN A 60 -3.46 22.54 -0.87
C ASN A 60 -3.31 23.92 -0.22
N GLU A 61 -2.51 24.01 0.84
CA GLU A 61 -2.10 25.29 1.45
C GLU A 61 -0.84 25.86 0.77
N ASP A 62 -0.05 25.03 0.08
CA ASP A 62 1.16 25.43 -0.65
C ASP A 62 0.83 25.90 -2.06
N VAL A 63 0.03 26.97 -2.14
CA VAL A 63 -0.45 27.56 -3.40
C VAL A 63 0.64 28.33 -4.17
N ALA A 64 1.73 28.69 -3.51
CA ALA A 64 2.86 29.41 -4.12
C ALA A 64 4.05 28.49 -4.43
N GLY A 65 4.10 27.30 -3.84
CA GLY A 65 5.15 26.33 -4.05
C GLY A 65 4.94 25.54 -5.33
N GLU A 66 5.93 25.62 -6.24
CA GLU A 66 5.94 24.86 -7.50
C GLU A 66 5.77 23.35 -7.28
N ARG A 67 6.26 22.81 -6.16
CA ARG A 67 6.13 21.38 -5.84
C ARG A 67 4.76 21.00 -5.31
N GLY A 68 4.15 21.85 -4.50
CA GLY A 68 2.75 21.66 -4.06
C GLY A 68 1.84 21.60 -5.27
N ILE A 69 2.00 22.56 -6.19
CA ILE A 69 1.25 22.61 -7.46
C ILE A 69 1.50 21.35 -8.30
N GLY A 70 2.76 20.97 -8.51
CA GLY A 70 3.11 19.78 -9.31
C GLY A 70 2.57 18.47 -8.71
N LEU A 71 2.46 18.36 -7.39
CA LEU A 71 1.83 17.22 -6.74
C LEU A 71 0.32 17.18 -7.00
N VAL A 72 -0.37 18.32 -6.89
CA VAL A 72 -1.81 18.41 -7.21
C VAL A 72 -2.06 18.04 -8.67
N GLU A 73 -1.24 18.54 -9.60
CA GLU A 73 -1.33 18.22 -11.03
C GLU A 73 -1.13 16.72 -11.28
N LEU A 74 -0.14 16.10 -10.64
CA LEU A 74 0.09 14.67 -10.73
C LEU A 74 -1.10 13.85 -10.22
N MET A 75 -1.64 14.21 -9.05
CA MET A 75 -2.76 13.48 -8.45
C MET A 75 -4.08 13.65 -9.23
N THR A 76 -4.24 14.77 -9.92
CA THR A 76 -5.42 15.06 -10.77
C THR A 76 -5.20 14.66 -12.24
N SER A 77 -4.06 14.05 -12.58
CA SER A 77 -3.74 13.62 -13.93
C SER A 77 -4.73 12.56 -14.42
N SER A 78 -5.12 12.68 -15.69
CA SER A 78 -5.93 11.65 -16.37
C SER A 78 -5.24 10.29 -16.44
N GLU A 79 -3.91 10.26 -16.33
CA GLU A 79 -3.14 9.00 -16.28
C GLU A 79 -3.43 8.18 -15.01
N LEU A 80 -3.87 8.84 -13.95
CA LEU A 80 -4.23 8.21 -12.67
C LEU A 80 -5.72 7.93 -12.54
N ALA A 81 -6.57 8.38 -13.47
CA ALA A 81 -8.03 8.33 -13.33
C ALA A 81 -8.61 6.91 -13.20
N ASP A 82 -7.88 5.88 -13.65
CA ASP A 82 -8.25 4.47 -13.51
C ASP A 82 -7.99 3.91 -12.10
N VAL A 83 -7.20 4.61 -11.29
CA VAL A 83 -6.77 4.16 -9.94
C VAL A 83 -7.11 5.18 -8.85
N LEU A 84 -7.18 6.46 -9.19
CA LEU A 84 -7.32 7.57 -8.26
C LEU A 84 -8.15 8.70 -8.88
N LEU A 85 -9.28 9.01 -8.26
CA LEU A 85 -10.11 10.18 -8.58
C LEU A 85 -9.85 11.26 -7.54
N ALA A 86 -9.01 12.22 -7.91
CA ALA A 86 -8.69 13.37 -7.08
C ALA A 86 -9.58 14.57 -7.38
N GLU A 87 -10.05 15.25 -6.34
CA GLU A 87 -10.62 16.58 -6.45
C GLU A 87 -10.05 17.56 -5.42
N THR A 88 -9.88 18.82 -5.83
CA THR A 88 -9.37 19.86 -4.93
C THR A 88 -10.51 20.50 -4.15
N VAL A 89 -10.31 20.64 -2.84
CA VAL A 89 -11.25 21.27 -1.91
C VAL A 89 -10.60 22.46 -1.23
N THR A 90 -11.42 23.38 -0.73
CA THR A 90 -10.97 24.58 0.02
C THR A 90 -11.37 24.56 1.48
N ASP A 91 -12.24 23.62 1.89
CA ASP A 91 -12.73 23.48 3.26
C ASP A 91 -12.35 22.11 3.81
N VAL A 92 -11.42 22.11 4.77
CA VAL A 92 -10.93 20.91 5.45
C VAL A 92 -12.01 20.30 6.35
N ALA A 93 -12.87 21.10 6.97
CA ALA A 93 -13.90 20.59 7.87
C ALA A 93 -14.95 19.80 7.08
N ALA A 94 -15.48 20.39 6.01
CA ALA A 94 -16.40 19.70 5.12
C ALA A 94 -15.78 18.46 4.46
N ALA A 95 -14.48 18.52 4.12
CA ALA A 95 -13.78 17.37 3.55
C ALA A 95 -13.62 16.22 4.56
N ARG A 96 -13.37 16.51 5.84
CA ARG A 96 -13.32 15.50 6.90
C ARG A 96 -14.67 14.85 7.12
N ASP A 97 -15.75 15.63 7.11
CA ASP A 97 -17.10 15.08 7.24
C ASP A 97 -17.40 14.05 6.14
N ARG A 98 -16.92 14.27 4.91
CA ARG A 98 -17.07 13.34 3.78
C ARG A 98 -16.25 12.06 3.94
N VAL A 99 -15.04 12.15 4.48
CA VAL A 99 -14.22 10.97 4.83
C VAL A 99 -14.91 10.18 5.93
N ASP A 100 -15.38 10.84 6.99
CA ASP A 100 -16.07 10.20 8.11
C ASP A 100 -17.40 9.55 7.67
N ALA A 101 -18.09 10.15 6.69
CA ALA A 101 -19.28 9.60 6.06
C ALA A 101 -19.00 8.44 5.08
N ASN A 102 -17.73 8.07 4.85
CA ASN A 102 -17.30 7.09 3.84
C ASN A 102 -17.75 7.45 2.41
N GLU A 103 -17.89 8.74 2.09
CA GLU A 103 -18.18 9.21 0.72
C GLU A 103 -16.93 9.29 -0.16
N VAL A 104 -15.75 9.36 0.49
CA VAL A 104 -14.43 9.41 -0.13
C VAL A 104 -13.46 8.57 0.71
N ASP A 105 -12.40 8.03 0.09
CA ASP A 105 -11.44 7.15 0.77
C ASP A 105 -10.44 7.91 1.64
N ALA A 106 -10.07 9.14 1.27
CA ALA A 106 -9.06 9.90 1.99
C ALA A 106 -9.14 11.42 1.74
N LEU A 107 -8.53 12.17 2.69
CA LEU A 107 -8.21 13.59 2.55
C LEU A 107 -6.69 13.77 2.64
N VAL A 108 -6.09 14.32 1.60
CA VAL A 108 -4.68 14.71 1.54
C VAL A 108 -4.57 16.21 1.83
N ILE A 109 -3.78 16.54 2.84
CA ILE A 109 -3.50 17.92 3.25
C ILE A 109 -2.05 18.23 2.88
N ILE A 110 -1.84 19.17 1.96
CA ILE A 110 -0.52 19.66 1.58
C ILE A 110 -0.26 20.95 2.37
N PRO A 111 0.63 20.94 3.38
CA PRO A 111 0.87 22.09 4.23
C PRO A 111 1.65 23.18 3.48
N ALA A 112 1.48 24.44 3.90
CA ALA A 112 2.16 25.58 3.26
C ALA A 112 3.71 25.49 3.25
N SER A 113 4.31 24.68 4.12
CA SER A 113 5.76 24.46 4.18
C SER A 113 6.26 23.31 3.30
N PHE A 114 5.40 22.61 2.57
CA PHE A 114 5.75 21.41 1.80
C PHE A 114 6.91 21.64 0.83
N THR A 115 6.85 22.67 -0.01
CA THR A 115 7.94 22.99 -0.95
C THR A 115 9.26 23.31 -0.25
N ALA A 116 9.22 23.91 0.94
CA ALA A 116 10.40 24.32 1.69
C ALA A 116 11.08 23.13 2.41
N GLU A 117 10.31 22.12 2.84
CA GLU A 117 10.81 21.03 3.67
C GLU A 117 11.21 19.77 2.88
N ILE A 118 10.69 19.58 1.67
CA ILE A 118 10.96 18.36 0.87
C ILE A 118 12.38 18.29 0.29
N ILE A 119 13.18 19.37 0.39
CA ILE A 119 14.63 19.32 0.11
C ILE A 119 15.38 19.14 1.43
N PRO A 120 16.00 17.97 1.69
CA PRO A 120 17.02 17.89 2.72
C PRO A 120 18.13 18.88 2.35
N GLN A 121 18.35 19.91 3.18
CA GLN A 121 19.50 20.79 3.02
C GLN A 121 20.77 19.92 3.14
N GLN A 122 21.41 19.63 2.01
CA GLN A 122 22.73 19.00 1.99
C GLN A 122 23.69 19.97 2.69
N GLY A 123 23.88 19.80 4.01
CA GLY A 123 24.70 20.68 4.83
C GLY A 123 24.25 20.89 6.29
N GLN A 124 23.08 20.40 6.71
CA GLN A 124 22.77 20.34 8.15
C GLN A 124 23.36 19.07 8.76
N GLU A 125 24.68 19.09 8.93
CA GLU A 125 25.28 18.37 10.06
C GLU A 125 24.52 18.82 11.30
N ALA A 126 23.82 17.90 11.95
CA ALA A 126 23.30 18.13 13.28
C ALA A 126 24.49 18.57 14.13
N VAL A 127 24.59 19.87 14.40
CA VAL A 127 25.41 20.42 15.48
C VAL A 127 24.77 19.89 16.75
N ASN A 128 25.05 18.63 17.05
CA ASN A 128 24.87 18.07 18.37
C ASN A 128 25.87 18.81 19.24
N ASP A 129 25.39 19.86 19.89
CA ASP A 129 26.11 20.54 20.96
C ASP A 129 26.46 19.46 22.00
N PRO A 130 27.75 19.08 22.17
CA PRO A 130 28.09 18.06 23.15
C PRO A 130 27.89 18.67 24.53
N THR A 131 26.76 18.35 25.15
CA THR A 131 26.53 18.64 26.58
C THR A 131 27.76 18.22 27.39
N PRO A 132 28.40 19.14 28.13
CA PRO A 132 29.52 18.77 28.98
C PRO A 132 29.00 17.88 30.11
N ILE A 133 29.50 16.64 30.17
CA ILE A 133 29.31 15.81 31.35
C ILE A 133 30.22 16.39 32.44
N GLU A 134 29.64 17.09 33.41
CA GLU A 134 30.31 17.41 34.67
C GLU A 134 30.54 16.10 35.44
N ILE A 135 31.80 15.86 35.84
CA ILE A 135 32.22 14.77 36.72
C ILE A 135 32.32 15.30 38.14
#